data_AF-A0A2M7ERU5-F1
#
_entry.id   AF-A0A2M7ERU5-F1
#
_cell.length_a   1.000
_cell.length_b   1.000
_cell.length_c   1.000
_cell.angle_alpha   90.00
_cell.angle_beta   90.00
_cell.angle_gamma   90.00
#
_symmetry.space_group_name_H-M   'P 1'
#
loop_
_entity.id
_entity.type
_entity.pdbx_description
1 polymer ?
#
loop_
_entity_poly.entity_id
_entity_poly.type
_entity_poly.pdbx_seq_one_letter_code
_entity_poly.pdbx_strand_id
1 'polypeptide(L)'
;MAEGFDYIIIGGGSAGSVLAGRLSEDPTAQVLLLEAGGRDRHPFYHLPAGFAKMTKGIGSWGWETVPQRHMKGRVFNYTQAKVIGGGSAINAQIYTRGNAQDYDEWRQMGCEGWSYEDVLPYFRKAEDN
;
A
#
# COMPACT_ATOMS: atom_id res chain seq x y z
N MET A 1 -26.23 22.48 0.75
CA MET A 1 -24.79 22.74 0.91
C MET A 1 -24.11 21.40 1.05
N ALA A 2 -22.92 21.19 0.49
CA ALA A 2 -22.26 19.88 0.61
C ALA A 2 -21.95 19.63 2.09
N GLU A 3 -22.50 18.55 2.64
CA GLU A 3 -22.05 18.00 3.92
C GLU A 3 -20.55 17.66 3.78
N GLY A 4 -19.77 18.00 4.80
CA GLY A 4 -18.32 17.76 4.82
C GLY A 4 -18.00 16.30 5.18
N PHE A 5 -16.77 15.87 4.91
CA PHE A 5 -16.30 14.53 5.31
C PHE A 5 -15.61 14.58 6.67
N ASP A 6 -15.80 13.56 7.50
CA ASP A 6 -15.07 13.37 8.76
C ASP A 6 -13.63 12.94 8.50
N TYR A 7 -13.43 12.12 7.47
CA TYR A 7 -12.12 11.60 7.07
C TYR A 7 -11.88 11.81 5.59
N ILE A 8 -10.72 12.37 5.26
CA ILE A 8 -10.24 12.47 3.88
C ILE A 8 -8.94 11.67 3.79
N ILE A 9 -8.97 10.57 3.06
CA ILE A 9 -7.83 9.69 2.84
C ILE A 9 -7.22 10.01 1.48
N ILE A 10 -5.94 10.38 1.49
CA ILE A 10 -5.19 10.72 0.27
C ILE A 10 -4.35 9.52 -0.15
N GLY A 11 -4.76 8.88 -1.24
CA GLY A 11 -4.18 7.66 -1.79
C GLY A 11 -4.98 6.41 -1.43
N GLY A 12 -5.61 5.80 -2.42
CA GLY A 12 -6.33 4.52 -2.34
C GLY A 12 -5.42 3.31 -2.52
N GLY A 13 -4.20 3.37 -1.98
CA GLY A 13 -3.24 2.26 -1.99
C GLY A 13 -3.55 1.20 -0.93
N SER A 14 -2.56 0.34 -0.63
CA SER A 14 -2.73 -0.78 0.31
C SER A 14 -3.23 -0.34 1.69
N ALA A 15 -2.61 0.69 2.29
CA ALA A 15 -3.02 1.19 3.61
C ALA A 15 -4.29 2.05 3.53
N GLY A 16 -4.40 2.92 2.50
CA GLY A 16 -5.54 3.81 2.35
C GLY A 16 -6.86 3.07 2.12
N SER A 17 -6.82 1.96 1.36
CA SER A 17 -7.97 1.08 1.17
C SER A 17 -8.41 0.42 2.48
N VAL A 18 -7.47 -0.01 3.33
CA VAL A 18 -7.78 -0.58 4.66
C VAL A 18 -8.38 0.47 5.58
N LEU A 19 -7.79 1.67 5.64
CA LEU A 19 -8.32 2.77 6.43
C LEU A 19 -9.74 3.16 6.00
N ALA A 20 -9.96 3.32 4.69
CA ALA A 20 -11.27 3.65 4.15
C ALA A 20 -12.31 2.60 4.52
N GLY A 21 -11.98 1.32 4.33
CA GLY A 21 -12.85 0.20 4.71
C GLY A 21 -13.19 0.20 6.19
N ARG A 22 -12.19 0.29 7.08
CA ARG A 22 -12.38 0.26 8.54
C ARG A 22 -13.15 1.46 9.07
N LEU A 23 -12.83 2.67 8.62
CA LEU A 23 -13.53 3.88 9.07
C LEU A 23 -14.99 3.88 8.59
N SER A 24 -15.27 3.33 7.41
CA SER A 24 -16.63 3.20 6.89
C SER A 24 -17.48 2.10 7.54
N GLU A 25 -16.90 1.27 8.43
CA GLU A 25 -17.69 0.33 9.25
C GLU A 25 -18.61 1.07 10.24
N ASP A 26 -18.27 2.31 10.61
CA ASP A 26 -19.16 3.21 11.33
C ASP A 26 -20.14 3.88 10.35
N PRO A 27 -21.46 3.60 10.41
CA PRO A 27 -22.43 4.17 9.48
C PRO A 27 -22.65 5.68 9.67
N THR A 28 -22.12 6.27 10.74
CA THR A 28 -22.20 7.72 11.00
C THR A 28 -21.04 8.50 10.39
N ALA A 29 -19.95 7.83 10.01
CA ALA A 29 -18.76 8.48 9.46
C ALA A 29 -18.88 8.73 7.96
N GLN A 30 -18.61 9.96 7.53
CA GLN A 30 -18.45 10.31 6.11
C GLN A 30 -16.98 10.25 5.70
N VAL A 31 -16.63 9.24 4.90
CA VAL A 31 -15.25 8.98 4.45
C VAL A 31 -15.08 9.29 2.96
N LEU A 32 -14.15 10.18 2.63
CA LEU A 32 -13.70 10.44 1.27
C LEU A 32 -12.36 9.77 1.02
N LEU A 33 -12.26 8.96 -0.04
CA LEU A 33 -11.00 8.42 -0.54
C LEU A 33 -10.65 9.06 -1.88
N LEU A 34 -9.47 9.67 -1.96
CA LEU A 34 -8.94 10.27 -3.18
C LEU A 34 -7.79 9.42 -3.73
N GLU A 35 -7.97 8.83 -4.91
CA GLU A 35 -6.93 8.05 -5.60
C GLU A 35 -6.61 8.69 -6.95
N ALA A 36 -5.31 8.85 -7.24
CA ALA A 36 -4.84 9.47 -8.48
C ALA A 36 -4.93 8.53 -9.68
N GLY A 37 -4.90 7.22 -9.45
CA GLY A 37 -5.05 6.17 -10.42
C GLY A 37 -6.49 5.84 -10.77
N GLY A 38 -6.63 5.03 -11.82
CA GLY A 38 -7.92 4.49 -12.23
C GLY A 38 -8.32 3.25 -11.43
N ARG A 39 -9.45 2.66 -11.83
CA ARG A 39 -9.85 1.32 -11.38
C ARG A 39 -8.99 0.25 -12.05
N ASP A 40 -8.82 -0.88 -11.39
CA ASP A 40 -8.10 -2.09 -11.79
C ASP A 40 -8.83 -2.90 -12.89
N ARG A 41 -9.26 -2.23 -13.96
CA ARG A 41 -10.07 -2.85 -15.04
C ARG A 41 -9.29 -3.80 -15.96
N HIS A 42 -7.96 -3.70 -15.98
CA HIS A 42 -7.14 -4.52 -16.86
C HIS A 42 -7.10 -5.97 -16.35
N PRO A 43 -7.33 -7.00 -17.19
CA PRO A 43 -7.37 -8.40 -16.73
C PRO A 43 -6.11 -8.87 -15.98
N PHE A 44 -4.96 -8.29 -16.29
CA PHE A 44 -3.70 -8.61 -15.60
C PHE A 44 -3.65 -8.21 -14.11
N TYR A 45 -4.52 -7.32 -13.61
CA TYR A 45 -4.64 -7.09 -12.15
C TYR A 45 -5.21 -8.31 -11.43
N HIS A 46 -6.01 -9.11 -12.13
CA HIS A 46 -6.75 -10.25 -11.57
C HIS A 46 -6.07 -11.59 -11.86
N LEU A 47 -4.96 -11.57 -12.61
CA LEU A 47 -4.18 -12.75 -12.95
C LEU A 47 -2.86 -12.70 -12.18
N PRO A 48 -2.57 -13.64 -11.26
CA PRO A 48 -1.31 -13.70 -10.52
C PRO A 48 -0.05 -13.57 -11.39
N ALA A 49 0.02 -14.31 -12.50
CA ALA A 49 1.13 -14.25 -13.45
C ALA A 49 1.23 -12.92 -14.22
N GLY A 50 0.22 -12.05 -14.11
CA GLY A 50 0.13 -10.75 -14.77
C GLY A 50 1.06 -9.69 -14.17
N PHE A 51 1.53 -9.87 -12.93
CA PHE A 51 2.27 -8.82 -12.20
C PHE A 51 3.49 -8.29 -12.98
N ALA A 52 4.25 -9.16 -13.66
CA ALA A 52 5.45 -8.75 -14.42
C ALA A 52 5.16 -7.79 -15.58
N LYS A 53 3.94 -7.84 -16.15
CA LYS A 53 3.48 -6.87 -17.16
C LYS A 53 2.98 -5.58 -16.51
N MET A 54 2.39 -5.69 -15.32
CA MET A 54 1.89 -4.53 -14.55
C MET A 54 3.04 -3.65 -14.07
N THR A 55 4.10 -4.25 -13.53
CA THR A 55 5.28 -3.53 -13.03
C THR A 55 6.05 -2.76 -14.11
N LYS A 56 5.76 -3.03 -15.40
CA LYS A 56 6.43 -2.43 -16.56
C LYS A 56 5.63 -1.32 -17.28
N GLY A 57 4.43 -0.94 -16.82
CA GLY A 57 3.80 0.27 -17.35
C GLY A 57 2.30 0.42 -17.14
N ILE A 58 1.55 -0.64 -16.83
CA ILE A 58 0.11 -0.51 -16.58
C ILE A 58 -0.10 -0.19 -15.11
N GLY A 59 -0.75 0.94 -14.81
CA GLY A 59 -1.04 1.34 -13.42
C GLY A 59 0.20 1.66 -12.61
N SER A 60 1.23 2.22 -13.24
CA SER A 60 2.44 2.71 -12.57
C SER A 60 2.57 4.22 -12.77
N TRP A 61 3.21 4.91 -11.82
CA TRP A 61 3.59 6.31 -11.95
C TRP A 61 4.69 6.55 -12.99
N GLY A 62 5.43 5.51 -13.38
CA GLY A 62 6.51 5.62 -14.37
C GLY A 62 7.74 6.38 -13.85
N TRP A 63 7.99 6.34 -12.55
CA TRP A 63 9.13 7.01 -11.95
C TRP A 63 10.45 6.31 -12.28
N GLU A 64 11.51 7.10 -12.30
CA GLU A 64 12.89 6.66 -12.44
C GLU A 64 13.70 7.25 -11.29
N THR A 65 14.72 6.53 -10.85
CA THR A 65 15.67 7.06 -9.87
C THR A 65 16.54 8.13 -10.51
N VAL A 66 17.10 9.04 -9.71
CA VAL A 66 18.26 9.84 -10.17
C VAL A 66 19.46 8.92 -10.50
N PRO A 67 20.46 9.40 -11.25
CA PRO A 67 21.70 8.64 -11.48
C PRO A 67 22.36 8.21 -10.16
N GLN A 68 22.59 6.90 -10.03
CA GLN A 68 23.08 6.32 -8.78
C GLN A 68 24.61 6.37 -8.70
N ARG A 69 25.15 7.20 -7.79
CA ARG A 69 26.61 7.42 -7.62
C ARG A 69 27.40 6.12 -7.41
N HIS A 70 26.83 5.18 -6.66
CA HIS A 70 27.48 3.90 -6.31
C HIS A 70 27.17 2.78 -7.31
N MET A 71 26.48 3.10 -8.40
CA MET A 71 26.09 2.14 -9.45
C MET A 71 26.47 2.67 -10.83
N LYS A 72 27.64 3.31 -10.96
CA LYS A 72 28.18 3.84 -12.23
C LYS A 72 27.21 4.78 -12.96
N GLY A 73 26.44 5.58 -12.22
CA GLY A 73 25.49 6.54 -12.80
C GLY A 73 24.24 5.89 -13.42
N ARG A 74 23.97 4.61 -13.17
CA ARG A 74 22.77 3.93 -13.67
C ARG A 74 21.50 4.60 -13.14
N VAL A 75 20.50 4.65 -14.00
CA VAL A 75 19.11 5.04 -13.70
C VAL A 75 18.25 3.78 -13.74
N PHE A 76 17.35 3.64 -12.76
CA PHE A 76 16.47 2.48 -12.63
C PHE A 76 15.02 2.91 -12.61
N ASN A 77 14.15 2.09 -13.21
CA ASN A 77 12.71 2.22 -13.03
C ASN A 77 12.37 2.00 -11.56
N TYR A 78 11.65 2.92 -10.97
CA TYR A 78 11.13 2.84 -9.61
C TYR A 78 9.62 2.64 -9.67
N THR A 79 9.21 1.38 -9.81
CA THR A 79 7.80 1.02 -9.97
C THR A 79 7.01 1.37 -8.72
N GLN A 80 6.07 2.30 -8.87
CA GLN A 80 5.09 2.67 -7.85
C GLN A 80 3.71 2.66 -8.47
N ALA A 81 2.76 2.04 -7.78
CA ALA A 81 1.42 1.83 -8.32
C ALA A 81 0.62 3.15 -8.38
N LYS A 82 -0.15 3.30 -9.46
CA LYS A 82 -1.10 4.38 -9.71
C LYS A 82 -2.44 3.79 -10.16
N VAL A 83 -3.12 3.14 -9.21
CA VAL A 83 -4.38 2.41 -9.38
C VAL A 83 -5.02 2.24 -8.01
N ILE A 84 -6.35 2.11 -7.94
CA ILE A 84 -7.02 1.69 -6.70
C ILE A 84 -6.44 0.35 -6.20
N GLY A 85 -6.25 0.22 -4.88
CA GLY A 85 -5.46 -0.85 -4.25
C GLY A 85 -3.96 -0.57 -4.22
N GLY A 86 -3.43 0.25 -5.13
CA GLY A 86 -2.03 0.64 -5.16
C GLY A 86 -1.09 -0.56 -5.27
N GLY A 87 -0.07 -0.61 -4.40
CA GLY A 87 0.96 -1.64 -4.43
C GLY A 87 0.40 -3.07 -4.35
N SER A 88 -0.69 -3.29 -3.60
CA SER A 88 -1.31 -4.61 -3.51
C SER A 88 -1.91 -5.11 -4.83
N ALA A 89 -2.28 -4.20 -5.74
CA ALA A 89 -2.84 -4.55 -7.05
C ALA A 89 -1.77 -4.99 -8.08
N ILE A 90 -0.49 -4.67 -7.85
CA ILE A 90 0.59 -4.93 -8.83
C ILE A 90 1.78 -5.71 -8.26
N ASN A 91 1.74 -6.11 -6.98
CA ASN A 91 2.83 -6.83 -6.35
C ASN A 91 2.89 -8.30 -6.80
N ALA A 92 3.94 -9.01 -6.36
CA ALA A 92 4.12 -10.44 -6.62
C ALA A 92 3.30 -11.36 -5.68
N GLN A 93 2.35 -10.80 -4.93
CA GLN A 93 1.43 -11.53 -4.03
C GLN A 93 2.12 -12.35 -2.93
N ILE A 94 3.36 -12.01 -2.60
CA ILE A 94 4.11 -12.66 -1.52
C ILE A 94 3.61 -12.12 -0.19
N TYR A 95 3.06 -12.99 0.65
CA TYR A 95 2.78 -12.69 2.05
C TYR A 95 4.00 -13.06 2.90
N THR A 96 4.57 -12.07 3.58
CA THR A 96 5.64 -12.26 4.56
C THR A 96 5.42 -11.30 5.72
N ARG A 97 5.78 -11.75 6.92
CA ARG A 97 5.93 -10.88 8.09
C ARG A 97 7.43 -10.57 8.26
N GLY A 98 7.75 -9.38 8.75
CA GLY A 98 9.08 -9.07 9.27
C GLY A 98 9.46 -9.96 10.46
N ASN A 99 10.75 -9.96 10.82
CA ASN A 99 11.22 -10.59 12.05
C ASN A 99 10.75 -9.78 13.26
N ALA A 100 10.59 -10.43 14.41
CA ALA A 100 10.16 -9.74 15.64
C ALA A 100 11.07 -8.54 15.98
N GLN A 101 12.37 -8.71 15.79
CA GLN A 101 13.36 -7.66 16.02
C GLN A 101 13.10 -6.38 15.19
N ASP A 102 12.59 -6.50 13.97
CA ASP A 102 12.33 -5.33 13.09
C ASP A 102 11.34 -4.36 13.75
N TYR A 103 10.32 -4.90 14.43
CA TYR A 103 9.28 -4.12 15.12
C TYR A 103 9.73 -3.67 16.50
N ASP A 104 10.47 -4.52 17.22
CA ASP A 104 11.04 -4.14 18.52
C ASP A 104 12.03 -2.98 18.38
N GLU A 105 12.78 -2.92 17.28
CA GLU A 105 13.63 -1.78 16.92
C GLU A 105 12.80 -0.51 16.67
N TRP A 106 11.63 -0.60 16.01
CA TRP A 106 10.74 0.56 15.87
C TRP A 106 10.30 1.09 17.23
N ARG A 107 9.90 0.22 18.15
CA ARG A 107 9.59 0.63 19.52
C ARG A 107 10.78 1.30 20.20
N GLN A 108 11.99 0.74 20.08
CA GLN A 108 13.20 1.32 20.66
C GLN A 108 13.55 2.68 20.07
N MET A 109 13.19 2.94 18.82
CA MET A 109 13.32 4.26 18.17
C MET A 109 12.23 5.27 18.60
N GLY A 110 11.32 4.89 19.50
CA GLY A 110 10.28 5.75 20.04
C GLY A 110 8.88 5.54 19.46
N CYS A 111 8.68 4.53 18.60
CA CYS A 111 7.35 4.13 18.15
C CYS A 111 6.67 3.27 19.22
N GLU A 112 6.26 3.88 20.33
CA GLU A 112 5.55 3.19 21.41
C GLU A 112 4.30 2.46 20.88
N GLY A 113 4.08 1.22 21.33
CA GLY A 113 2.99 0.36 20.84
C GLY A 113 3.24 -0.30 19.48
N TRP A 114 4.47 -0.25 18.95
CA TRP A 114 4.85 -0.91 17.70
C TRP A 114 5.84 -2.07 17.89
N SER A 115 5.96 -2.65 19.09
CA SER A 115 6.75 -3.88 19.25
C SER A 115 6.10 -5.05 18.51
N TYR A 116 6.84 -6.15 18.30
CA TYR A 116 6.27 -7.30 17.61
C TYR A 116 5.04 -7.85 18.34
N GLU A 117 5.07 -7.86 19.67
CA GLU A 117 3.94 -8.28 20.50
C GLU A 117 2.70 -7.40 20.28
N ASP A 118 2.89 -6.09 20.17
CA ASP A 118 1.79 -5.13 19.96
C ASP A 118 1.13 -5.29 18.58
N VAL A 119 1.92 -5.57 17.53
CA VAL A 119 1.41 -5.67 16.16
C VAL A 119 0.93 -7.07 15.77
N LEU A 120 1.36 -8.12 16.48
CA LEU A 120 1.00 -9.51 16.17
C LEU A 120 -0.53 -9.77 16.14
N PRO A 121 -1.35 -9.22 17.06
CA PRO A 121 -2.81 -9.32 16.97
C PRO A 121 -3.36 -8.76 15.65
N TYR A 122 -2.77 -7.68 15.12
CA TYR A 122 -3.20 -7.08 13.86
C TYR A 122 -2.77 -7.91 12.64
N PHE A 123 -1.59 -8.54 12.67
CA PHE A 123 -1.21 -9.50 11.63
C PHE A 123 -2.18 -10.68 11.56
N ARG A 124 -2.56 -11.23 12.72
CA ARG A 124 -3.56 -12.31 12.80
C ARG A 124 -4.94 -11.86 12.36
N LYS A 125 -5.35 -10.62 12.68
CA LYS A 125 -6.62 -10.04 12.24
C LYS A 125 -6.69 -9.82 10.72
N ALA A 126 -5.55 -9.58 10.08
CA ALA A 126 -5.47 -9.24 8.66
C ALA A 126 -5.37 -10.46 7.72
N GLU A 127 -5.08 -11.66 8.25
CA GLU A 127 -4.97 -12.89 7.46
C GLU A 127 -6.19 -13.80 7.66
N ASP A 128 -6.43 -14.65 6.68
CA ASP A 128 -7.46 -15.70 6.70
C ASP A 128 -6.81 -16.99 6.16
N ASN A 129 -6.09 -17.69 7.05
CA ASN A 129 -5.28 -18.88 6.74
C ASN A 129 -5.95 -20.16 7.23
#